data_AF-A0A1F3B7E4-F1
#
_entry.id   AF-A0A1F3B7E4-F1
#
_cell.length_a   1.000
_cell.length_b   1.000
_cell.length_c   1.000
_cell.angle_alpha   90.00
_cell.angle_beta   90.00
_cell.angle_gamma   90.00
#
_symmetry.space_group_name_H-M   'P 1'
#
loop_
_entity.id
_entity.type
_entity.pdbx_description
1 polymer ?
#
loop_
_entity_poly.entity_id
_entity_poly.type
_entity_poly.pdbx_seq_one_letter_code
_entity_poly.pdbx_strand_id
1 'polypeptide(L)'
;MRRFVTLALFTTLATYLLVVLGGVVRATGAGLACPDWPLCHGRLIPPLEGLIIIEYSHRLVASIVGALTLALVVTAWRRGVYRAHAAAALVLVGVQIVLGGLTVRGELSAALVVAHLGTAMAFFATLVSLTARAWLHGVPTQRSAFGTLVRLTVLATFALVLVGGYVSATEAGIACPDWPLCYGQVLPSLSGAVAVHVLHRFAAAAVGVLILLTAAAAYRAQPGRADLQAASAIAVGLLILQVLLGAMNVEYKLAPGVTISHLATAAALFATLVVLAVLSSRGLSSRGREASEGPPFPGIDRPLGQRIFSYVALTKPRIIVLLLVTAFASMLIAAPGTVSPWIVVFTLAGGAAAAGAANAINQVLERDIDAVMTRTRRRPIPSGRIEVPFAFAFAVLLGTVAFVELAALVNLASAILALAALGIYVFVYTVWLKRSSPQNIVIGGVAGAMPPMVGWAAATGRVELPALVLFLIVFLWTPPHFWALALYRREDYAKAGVPMLPVVAGEEATRRQIVLYSLLLVASTLLLYPLGAMGWLYGASALVLGGLFIALALQLRRERTARSAIRLFGYSMAYLALLFAAMVADRLLA
;
A
#
# COMPACT_ATOMS: atom_id res chain seq x y z
N MET A 1 6.61 -22.15 -11.23
CA MET A 1 5.37 -21.44 -10.84
C MET A 1 5.61 -20.18 -9.99
N ARG A 2 6.29 -20.27 -8.83
CA ARG A 2 6.46 -19.17 -7.87
C ARG A 2 6.84 -17.79 -8.44
N ARG A 3 7.89 -17.70 -9.27
CA ARG A 3 8.29 -16.43 -9.94
C ARG A 3 7.18 -15.81 -10.80
N PHE A 4 6.34 -16.64 -11.43
CA PHE A 4 5.22 -16.17 -12.24
C PHE A 4 4.11 -15.60 -11.36
N VAL A 5 3.78 -16.27 -10.24
CA VAL A 5 2.81 -15.77 -9.25
C VAL A 5 3.25 -14.43 -8.68
N THR A 6 4.54 -14.27 -8.37
CA THR A 6 5.09 -12.99 -7.91
C THR A 6 4.92 -11.88 -8.94
N LEU A 7 5.25 -12.15 -10.21
CA LEU A 7 5.06 -11.18 -11.30
C LEU A 7 3.58 -10.83 -11.51
N ALA A 8 2.70 -11.83 -11.49
CA ALA A 8 1.26 -11.63 -11.61
C ALA A 8 0.72 -10.74 -10.48
N LEU A 9 1.07 -11.06 -9.23
CA LEU A 9 0.69 -10.29 -8.04
C LEU A 9 1.19 -8.85 -8.12
N PHE A 10 2.43 -8.65 -8.55
CA PHE A 10 3.01 -7.33 -8.74
C PHE A 10 2.23 -6.51 -9.77
N THR A 11 1.93 -7.13 -10.91
CA THR A 11 1.15 -6.50 -11.99
C THR A 11 -0.26 -6.14 -11.50
N THR A 12 -0.92 -7.04 -10.76
CA THR A 12 -2.24 -6.80 -10.15
C THR A 12 -2.21 -5.61 -9.18
N LEU A 13 -1.26 -5.59 -8.25
CA LEU A 13 -1.21 -4.52 -7.25
C LEU A 13 -0.79 -3.17 -7.84
N ALA A 14 0.14 -3.16 -8.81
CA ALA A 14 0.47 -1.95 -9.56
C ALA A 14 -0.74 -1.40 -10.32
N THR A 15 -1.58 -2.30 -10.88
CA THR A 15 -2.84 -1.92 -11.54
C THR A 15 -3.85 -1.37 -10.53
N TYR A 16 -3.94 -1.94 -9.32
CA TYR A 16 -4.77 -1.36 -8.25
C TYR A 16 -4.34 0.07 -7.92
N LEU A 17 -3.03 0.29 -7.72
CA LEU A 17 -2.50 1.64 -7.48
C LEU A 17 -2.77 2.59 -8.66
N LEU A 18 -2.69 2.09 -9.89
CA LEU A 18 -3.03 2.87 -11.08
C LEU A 18 -4.51 3.30 -11.08
N VAL A 19 -5.43 2.41 -10.71
CA VAL A 19 -6.86 2.75 -10.59
C VAL A 19 -7.08 3.83 -9.53
N VAL A 20 -6.42 3.72 -8.37
CA VAL A 20 -6.49 4.76 -7.32
C VAL A 20 -5.94 6.09 -7.83
N LEU A 21 -4.80 6.08 -8.52
CA LEU A 21 -4.19 7.27 -9.11
C LEU A 21 -5.06 7.89 -10.21
N GLY A 22 -5.78 7.09 -11.00
CA GLY A 22 -6.79 7.58 -11.93
C GLY A 22 -7.95 8.30 -11.20
N GLY A 23 -8.34 7.81 -10.02
CA GLY A 23 -9.25 8.51 -9.11
C GLY A 23 -8.71 9.86 -8.64
N VAL A 24 -7.41 9.96 -8.33
CA VAL A 24 -6.76 11.22 -7.98
C VAL A 24 -6.85 12.20 -9.15
N VAL A 25 -6.53 11.76 -10.37
CA VAL A 25 -6.62 12.58 -11.59
C VAL A 25 -8.03 13.15 -11.76
N ARG A 26 -9.07 12.31 -11.61
CA ARG A 26 -10.46 12.76 -11.73
C ARG A 26 -10.86 13.72 -10.61
N ALA A 27 -10.60 13.36 -9.36
CA ALA A 27 -11.03 14.14 -8.19
C ALA A 27 -10.33 15.51 -8.05
N THR A 28 -9.17 15.67 -8.68
CA THR A 28 -8.41 16.94 -8.69
C THR A 28 -8.65 17.76 -9.96
N GLY A 29 -9.43 17.28 -10.92
CA GLY A 29 -9.63 17.93 -12.21
C GLY A 29 -8.40 17.87 -13.14
N ALA A 30 -7.39 17.06 -12.81
CA ALA A 30 -6.13 16.99 -13.56
C ALA A 30 -6.25 16.27 -14.92
N GLY A 31 -7.42 15.74 -15.29
CA GLY A 31 -7.59 14.89 -16.48
C GLY A 31 -7.35 15.57 -17.84
N LEU A 32 -7.25 16.89 -17.88
CA LEU A 32 -6.94 17.70 -19.07
C LEU A 32 -5.69 18.58 -18.87
N ALA A 33 -4.88 18.31 -17.84
CA ALA A 33 -3.66 19.07 -17.58
C ALA A 33 -2.60 18.89 -18.68
N CYS A 34 -2.64 17.75 -19.38
CA CYS A 34 -1.88 17.42 -20.57
C CYS A 34 -2.81 17.34 -21.79
N PRO A 35 -2.86 18.38 -22.65
CA PRO A 35 -3.85 18.48 -23.73
C PRO A 35 -3.60 17.51 -24.91
N ASP A 36 -2.38 16.99 -25.02
CA ASP A 36 -1.95 16.06 -26.05
C ASP A 36 -1.70 14.65 -25.49
N TRP A 37 -1.64 13.68 -26.41
CA TRP A 37 -1.36 12.28 -26.13
C TRP A 37 -0.68 11.65 -27.35
N PRO A 38 0.44 10.90 -27.19
CA PRO A 38 0.99 10.37 -25.93
C PRO A 38 1.91 11.33 -25.17
N LEU A 39 2.31 12.45 -25.78
CA LEU A 39 3.13 13.50 -25.16
C LEU A 39 2.30 14.37 -24.20
N CYS A 40 2.95 15.24 -23.43
CA CYS A 40 2.30 16.26 -22.61
C CYS A 40 2.98 17.61 -22.88
N HIS A 41 2.23 18.60 -23.36
CA HIS A 41 2.72 19.87 -23.89
C HIS A 41 3.83 19.69 -24.94
N GLY A 42 3.68 18.69 -25.82
CA GLY A 42 4.65 18.35 -26.86
C GLY A 42 5.96 17.75 -26.33
N ARG A 43 6.06 17.45 -25.03
CA ARG A 43 7.26 16.90 -24.39
C ARG A 43 7.03 15.50 -23.87
N LEU A 44 8.10 14.70 -23.87
CA LEU A 44 8.09 13.40 -23.19
C LEU A 44 8.09 13.57 -21.67
N ILE A 45 8.90 14.51 -21.16
CA ILE A 45 8.92 14.91 -19.75
C ILE A 45 8.47 16.38 -19.68
N PRO A 46 7.22 16.65 -19.27
CA PRO A 46 6.72 18.02 -19.15
C PRO A 46 7.25 18.70 -17.87
N PRO A 47 7.08 20.02 -17.73
CA PRO A 47 7.25 20.69 -16.44
C PRO A 47 6.35 20.05 -15.38
N LEU A 48 6.95 19.58 -14.28
CA LEU A 48 6.24 18.85 -13.22
C LEU A 48 5.61 19.80 -12.20
N GLU A 49 4.72 20.67 -12.68
CA GLU A 49 4.09 21.74 -11.89
C GLU A 49 2.56 21.61 -11.89
N GLY A 50 1.93 22.08 -10.80
CA GLY A 50 0.47 22.13 -10.68
C GLY A 50 -0.22 20.77 -10.90
N LEU A 51 -1.24 20.74 -11.76
CA LEU A 51 -1.98 19.51 -12.09
C LEU A 51 -1.25 18.58 -13.06
N ILE A 52 -0.24 19.08 -13.79
CA ILE A 52 0.52 18.31 -14.78
C ILE A 52 1.23 17.14 -14.11
N ILE A 53 1.80 17.35 -12.91
CA ILE A 53 2.48 16.29 -12.17
C ILE A 53 1.53 15.12 -11.84
N ILE A 54 0.26 15.40 -11.57
CA ILE A 54 -0.75 14.38 -11.21
C ILE A 54 -1.09 13.55 -12.43
N GLU A 55 -1.44 14.20 -13.55
CA GLU A 55 -1.79 13.49 -14.77
C GLU A 55 -0.59 12.74 -15.35
N TYR A 56 0.59 13.37 -15.38
CA TYR A 56 1.81 12.75 -15.89
C TYR A 56 2.25 11.58 -15.02
N SER A 57 2.11 11.66 -13.69
CA SER A 57 2.37 10.52 -12.78
C SER A 57 1.46 9.33 -13.10
N HIS A 58 0.18 9.57 -13.38
CA HIS A 58 -0.74 8.53 -13.82
C HIS A 58 -0.28 7.86 -15.13
N ARG A 59 0.12 8.66 -16.14
CA ARG A 59 0.65 8.16 -17.42
C ARG A 59 1.95 7.34 -17.25
N LEU A 60 2.84 7.78 -16.36
CA LEU A 60 4.08 7.08 -16.05
C LEU A 60 3.81 5.72 -15.40
N VAL A 61 2.94 5.68 -14.38
CA VAL A 61 2.55 4.42 -13.72
C VAL A 61 1.82 3.49 -14.69
N ALA A 62 0.99 4.03 -15.58
CA ALA A 62 0.34 3.24 -16.64
C ALA A 62 1.35 2.56 -17.57
N SER A 63 2.43 3.27 -17.93
CA SER A 63 3.52 2.72 -18.75
C SER A 63 4.25 1.58 -18.03
N ILE A 64 4.49 1.71 -16.72
CA ILE A 64 5.05 0.65 -15.88
C ILE A 64 4.11 -0.58 -15.86
N VAL A 65 2.81 -0.37 -15.66
CA VAL A 65 1.80 -1.44 -15.70
C VAL A 65 1.77 -2.13 -17.07
N GLY A 66 1.89 -1.39 -18.17
CA GLY A 66 2.01 -1.94 -19.52
C GLY A 66 3.24 -2.85 -19.67
N ALA A 67 4.41 -2.40 -19.23
CA ALA A 67 5.64 -3.19 -19.28
C ALA A 67 5.56 -4.49 -18.42
N LEU A 68 4.99 -4.39 -17.22
CA LEU A 68 4.74 -5.55 -16.34
C LEU A 68 3.79 -6.55 -16.98
N THR A 69 2.74 -6.05 -17.63
CA THR A 69 1.75 -6.88 -18.34
C THR A 69 2.41 -7.60 -19.51
N LEU A 70 3.26 -6.93 -20.28
CA LEU A 70 4.03 -7.57 -21.35
C LEU A 70 4.97 -8.66 -20.80
N ALA A 71 5.69 -8.38 -19.72
CA ALA A 71 6.55 -9.38 -19.07
C ALA A 71 5.74 -10.59 -18.57
N LEU A 72 4.54 -10.34 -18.03
CA LEU A 72 3.61 -11.39 -17.58
C LEU A 72 3.14 -12.24 -18.76
N VAL A 73 2.78 -11.63 -19.88
CA VAL A 73 2.38 -12.28 -21.14
C VAL A 73 3.50 -13.15 -21.68
N VAL A 74 4.70 -12.60 -21.86
CA VAL A 74 5.86 -13.33 -22.35
C VAL A 74 6.17 -14.54 -21.45
N THR A 75 6.12 -14.34 -20.12
CA THR A 75 6.38 -15.42 -19.17
C THR A 75 5.28 -16.50 -19.20
N ALA A 76 4.01 -16.11 -19.36
CA ALA A 76 2.88 -17.03 -19.51
C ALA A 76 3.04 -17.90 -20.77
N TRP A 77 3.40 -17.27 -21.90
CA TRP A 77 3.60 -17.96 -23.17
C TRP A 77 4.77 -18.95 -23.13
N ARG A 78 5.94 -18.49 -22.67
CA ARG A 78 7.16 -19.31 -22.54
C ARG A 78 6.95 -20.52 -21.64
N ARG A 79 6.09 -20.40 -20.62
CA ARG A 79 5.79 -21.50 -19.69
C ARG A 79 4.59 -22.34 -20.08
N GLY A 80 3.84 -21.96 -21.10
CA GLY A 80 2.63 -22.68 -21.52
C GLY A 80 1.47 -22.61 -20.51
N VAL A 81 1.44 -21.62 -19.62
CA VAL A 81 0.42 -21.52 -18.55
C VAL A 81 -0.41 -20.24 -18.68
N TYR A 82 -1.71 -20.32 -18.43
CA TYR A 82 -2.64 -19.18 -18.37
C TYR A 82 -2.65 -18.26 -19.61
N ARG A 83 -2.29 -18.77 -20.80
CA ARG A 83 -2.19 -18.01 -22.06
C ARG A 83 -3.44 -17.19 -22.38
N ALA A 84 -4.63 -17.76 -22.19
CA ALA A 84 -5.89 -17.05 -22.44
C ALA A 84 -6.08 -15.81 -21.55
N HIS A 85 -5.75 -15.90 -20.25
CA HIS A 85 -5.86 -14.75 -19.35
C HIS A 85 -4.80 -13.70 -19.67
N ALA A 86 -3.59 -14.12 -20.02
CA ALA A 86 -2.54 -13.23 -20.47
C ALA A 86 -2.90 -12.52 -21.78
N ALA A 87 -3.51 -13.23 -22.75
CA ALA A 87 -4.01 -12.66 -23.99
C ALA A 87 -5.10 -11.62 -23.73
N ALA A 88 -6.08 -11.94 -22.89
CA ALA A 88 -7.13 -11.02 -22.50
C ALA A 88 -6.57 -9.76 -21.82
N ALA A 89 -5.60 -9.91 -20.92
CA ALA A 89 -4.91 -8.79 -20.29
C ALA A 89 -4.18 -7.91 -21.32
N LEU A 90 -3.51 -8.51 -22.31
CA LEU A 90 -2.84 -7.78 -23.40
C LEU A 90 -3.83 -6.98 -24.26
N VAL A 91 -4.96 -7.59 -24.62
CA VAL A 91 -6.00 -6.90 -25.41
C VAL A 91 -6.59 -5.75 -24.60
N LEU A 92 -6.94 -5.98 -23.35
CA LEU A 92 -7.56 -4.96 -22.50
C LEU A 92 -6.61 -3.78 -22.22
N VAL A 93 -5.32 -4.03 -22.00
CA VAL A 93 -4.35 -2.91 -21.85
C VAL A 93 -4.14 -2.15 -23.16
N GLY A 94 -4.20 -2.83 -24.32
CA GLY A 94 -4.19 -2.17 -25.63
C GLY A 94 -5.41 -1.27 -25.83
N VAL A 95 -6.60 -1.75 -25.48
CA VAL A 95 -7.85 -0.95 -25.52
C VAL A 95 -7.77 0.24 -24.56
N GLN A 96 -7.21 0.06 -23.36
CA GLN A 96 -6.99 1.13 -22.39
C GLN A 96 -6.08 2.24 -22.92
N ILE A 97 -5.00 1.89 -23.61
CA ILE A 97 -4.10 2.87 -24.25
C ILE A 97 -4.87 3.75 -25.24
N VAL A 98 -5.69 3.13 -26.09
CA VAL A 98 -6.52 3.85 -27.07
C VAL A 98 -7.57 4.72 -26.37
N LEU A 99 -8.33 4.15 -25.43
CA LEU A 99 -9.37 4.87 -24.70
C LEU A 99 -8.79 6.02 -23.87
N GLY A 100 -7.60 5.89 -23.29
CA GLY A 100 -6.93 6.96 -22.55
C GLY A 100 -6.61 8.16 -23.44
N GLY A 101 -6.13 7.93 -24.67
CA GLY A 101 -5.93 9.00 -25.64
C GLY A 101 -7.26 9.63 -26.10
N LEU A 102 -8.30 8.80 -26.31
CA LEU A 102 -9.63 9.29 -26.68
C LEU A 102 -10.29 10.09 -25.56
N THR A 103 -10.10 9.75 -24.28
CA THR A 103 -10.66 10.52 -23.16
C THR A 103 -10.10 11.94 -23.09
N VAL A 104 -8.83 12.14 -23.45
CA VAL A 104 -8.21 13.48 -23.52
C VAL A 104 -8.78 14.25 -24.72
N ARG A 105 -8.80 13.65 -25.90
CA ARG A 105 -9.30 14.30 -27.14
C ARG A 105 -10.80 14.58 -27.14
N GLY A 106 -11.56 13.72 -26.47
CA GLY A 106 -13.01 13.85 -26.31
C GLY A 106 -13.41 14.62 -25.06
N GLU A 107 -12.52 15.45 -24.52
CA GLU A 107 -12.75 16.38 -23.41
C GLU A 107 -13.48 15.75 -22.22
N LEU A 108 -13.07 14.53 -21.85
CA LEU A 108 -13.64 13.76 -20.74
C LEU A 108 -15.15 13.48 -20.86
N SER A 109 -15.69 13.31 -22.08
CA SER A 109 -17.09 12.94 -22.27
C SER A 109 -17.49 11.71 -21.43
N ALA A 110 -18.70 11.74 -20.86
CA ALA A 110 -19.10 10.75 -19.88
C ALA A 110 -19.04 9.31 -20.40
N ALA A 111 -19.39 9.10 -21.67
CA ALA A 111 -19.32 7.79 -22.31
C ALA A 111 -17.87 7.27 -22.39
N LEU A 112 -16.90 8.11 -22.79
CA LEU A 112 -15.50 7.71 -22.89
C LEU A 112 -14.88 7.48 -21.51
N VAL A 113 -15.21 8.32 -20.52
CA VAL A 113 -14.72 8.16 -19.13
C VAL A 113 -15.25 6.86 -18.52
N VAL A 114 -16.54 6.55 -18.70
CA VAL A 114 -17.13 5.29 -18.20
C VAL A 114 -16.60 4.08 -18.96
N ALA A 115 -16.40 4.17 -20.28
CA ALA A 115 -15.79 3.09 -21.07
C ALA A 115 -14.34 2.83 -20.64
N HIS A 116 -13.57 3.90 -20.39
CA HIS A 116 -12.22 3.82 -19.87
C HIS A 116 -12.20 3.19 -18.46
N LEU A 117 -13.05 3.63 -17.54
CA LEU A 117 -13.15 3.00 -16.21
C LEU A 117 -13.55 1.52 -16.32
N GLY A 118 -14.56 1.19 -17.14
CA GLY A 118 -15.06 -0.18 -17.28
C GLY A 118 -14.02 -1.15 -17.84
N THR A 119 -13.29 -0.72 -18.87
CA THR A 119 -12.21 -1.53 -19.44
C THR A 119 -11.01 -1.64 -18.49
N ALA A 120 -10.69 -0.58 -17.72
CA ALA A 120 -9.68 -0.64 -16.66
C ALA A 120 -10.06 -1.66 -15.56
N MET A 121 -11.32 -1.67 -15.12
CA MET A 121 -11.82 -2.60 -14.11
C MET A 121 -11.89 -4.04 -14.63
N ALA A 122 -12.21 -4.25 -15.91
CA ALA A 122 -12.16 -5.56 -16.55
C ALA A 122 -10.71 -6.08 -16.67
N PHE A 123 -9.77 -5.20 -17.02
CA PHE A 123 -8.34 -5.50 -17.02
C PHE A 123 -7.86 -5.91 -15.63
N PHE A 124 -8.23 -5.12 -14.62
CA PHE A 124 -7.92 -5.39 -13.22
C PHE A 124 -8.49 -6.74 -12.75
N ALA A 125 -9.76 -7.03 -13.01
CA ALA A 125 -10.37 -8.33 -12.70
C ALA A 125 -9.65 -9.50 -13.39
N THR A 126 -9.21 -9.33 -14.64
CA THR A 126 -8.46 -10.34 -15.39
C THR A 126 -7.14 -10.66 -14.69
N LEU A 127 -6.40 -9.63 -14.25
CA LEU A 127 -5.15 -9.79 -13.51
C LEU A 127 -5.38 -10.42 -12.12
N VAL A 128 -6.39 -9.97 -11.37
CA VAL A 128 -6.77 -10.57 -10.08
C VAL A 128 -7.10 -12.06 -10.26
N SER A 129 -7.89 -12.40 -11.28
CA SER A 129 -8.25 -13.78 -11.58
C SER A 129 -7.03 -14.63 -11.95
N LEU A 130 -6.15 -14.11 -12.82
CA LEU A 130 -4.90 -14.79 -13.20
C LEU A 130 -4.03 -15.03 -11.96
N THR A 131 -3.80 -14.00 -11.13
CA THR A 131 -3.00 -14.10 -9.91
C THR A 131 -3.55 -15.13 -8.95
N ALA A 132 -4.85 -15.10 -8.66
CA ALA A 132 -5.51 -16.07 -7.78
C ALA A 132 -5.43 -17.50 -8.34
N ARG A 133 -5.66 -17.68 -9.64
CA ARG A 133 -5.56 -19.00 -10.31
C ARG A 133 -4.13 -19.53 -10.33
N ALA A 134 -3.15 -18.66 -10.50
CA ALA A 134 -1.72 -19.01 -10.47
C ALA A 134 -1.28 -19.41 -9.06
N TRP A 135 -1.83 -18.76 -8.04
CA TRP A 135 -1.61 -19.13 -6.64
C TRP A 135 -2.19 -20.51 -6.30
N LEU A 136 -3.37 -20.83 -6.85
CA LEU A 136 -4.07 -22.10 -6.69
C LEU A 136 -3.71 -23.13 -7.77
N HIS A 137 -2.55 -22.98 -8.42
CA HIS A 137 -2.13 -23.88 -9.48
C HIS A 137 -2.08 -25.33 -8.96
N GLY A 138 -2.70 -26.26 -9.71
CA GLY A 138 -2.80 -27.67 -9.34
C GLY A 138 -4.01 -28.03 -8.49
N VAL A 139 -4.81 -27.06 -8.03
CA VAL A 139 -6.08 -27.35 -7.33
C VAL A 139 -7.19 -27.66 -8.33
N PRO A 140 -7.90 -28.80 -8.20
CA PRO A 140 -8.97 -29.19 -9.11
C PRO A 140 -10.06 -28.13 -9.23
N THR A 141 -10.59 -27.97 -10.45
CA THR A 141 -11.77 -27.14 -10.67
C THR A 141 -13.01 -27.85 -10.20
N GLN A 142 -13.91 -27.14 -9.54
CA GLN A 142 -15.19 -27.65 -9.09
C GLN A 142 -16.28 -26.64 -9.42
N ARG A 143 -17.40 -27.13 -9.96
CA ARG A 143 -18.60 -26.30 -10.17
C ARG A 143 -19.52 -26.44 -8.96
N SER A 144 -20.12 -25.34 -8.54
CA SER A 144 -21.08 -25.30 -7.44
C SER A 144 -22.13 -24.22 -7.69
N ALA A 145 -23.32 -24.39 -7.12
CA ALA A 145 -24.36 -23.36 -7.13
C ALA A 145 -23.88 -22.08 -6.44
N PHE A 146 -23.13 -22.22 -5.33
CA PHE A 146 -22.46 -21.11 -4.67
C PHE A 146 -21.54 -20.33 -5.61
N GLY A 147 -20.73 -21.01 -6.43
CA GLY A 147 -19.88 -20.35 -7.41
C GLY A 147 -20.66 -19.56 -8.47
N THR A 148 -21.89 -19.98 -8.81
CA THR A 148 -22.77 -19.21 -9.71
C THR A 148 -23.26 -17.93 -9.03
N LEU A 149 -23.72 -18.01 -7.78
CA LEU A 149 -24.10 -16.84 -6.99
C LEU A 149 -22.95 -15.82 -6.93
N VAL A 150 -21.73 -16.26 -6.59
CA VAL A 150 -20.57 -15.37 -6.52
C VAL A 150 -20.28 -14.68 -7.86
N ARG A 151 -20.39 -15.40 -9.00
CA ARG A 151 -20.21 -14.79 -10.33
C ARG A 151 -21.26 -13.73 -10.63
N LEU A 152 -22.52 -13.98 -10.27
CA LEU A 152 -23.59 -12.98 -10.39
C LEU A 152 -23.29 -11.75 -9.54
N THR A 153 -22.82 -11.94 -8.31
CA THR A 153 -22.39 -10.86 -7.42
C THR A 153 -21.24 -10.05 -8.02
N VAL A 154 -20.24 -10.70 -8.62
CA VAL A 154 -19.14 -10.01 -9.33
C VAL A 154 -19.67 -9.17 -10.50
N LEU A 155 -20.56 -9.73 -11.33
CA LEU A 155 -21.13 -9.02 -12.48
C LEU A 155 -21.99 -7.82 -12.05
N ALA A 156 -22.81 -8.00 -11.02
CA ALA A 156 -23.65 -6.93 -10.47
C ALA A 156 -22.79 -5.80 -9.86
N THR A 157 -21.73 -6.14 -9.13
CA THR A 157 -20.78 -5.15 -8.60
C THR A 157 -20.02 -4.45 -9.72
N PHE A 158 -19.63 -5.15 -10.80
CA PHE A 158 -19.01 -4.52 -11.96
C PHE A 158 -19.95 -3.48 -12.59
N ALA A 159 -21.22 -3.83 -12.81
CA ALA A 159 -22.22 -2.90 -13.31
C ALA A 159 -22.41 -1.69 -12.37
N LEU A 160 -22.43 -1.92 -11.05
CA LEU A 160 -22.52 -0.83 -10.07
C LEU A 160 -21.33 0.14 -10.15
N VAL A 161 -20.11 -0.37 -10.37
CA VAL A 161 -18.92 0.49 -10.57
C VAL A 161 -19.09 1.37 -11.81
N LEU A 162 -19.68 0.87 -12.89
CA LEU A 162 -19.98 1.68 -14.08
C LEU A 162 -21.02 2.76 -13.78
N VAL A 163 -22.08 2.42 -13.04
CA VAL A 163 -23.10 3.39 -12.60
C VAL A 163 -22.46 4.48 -11.74
N GLY A 164 -21.59 4.13 -10.79
CA GLY A 164 -20.85 5.11 -9.98
C GLY A 164 -19.88 5.97 -10.83
N GLY A 165 -19.23 5.36 -11.82
CA GLY A 165 -18.42 6.08 -12.79
C GLY A 165 -19.24 7.09 -13.59
N TYR A 166 -20.46 6.72 -14.00
CA TYR A 166 -21.38 7.60 -14.70
C TYR A 166 -21.83 8.78 -13.82
N VAL A 167 -22.16 8.54 -12.54
CA VAL A 167 -22.45 9.61 -11.56
C VAL A 167 -21.30 10.63 -11.51
N SER A 168 -20.06 10.16 -11.41
CA SER A 168 -18.89 11.05 -11.39
C SER A 168 -18.69 11.78 -12.73
N ALA A 169 -18.88 11.07 -13.85
CA ALA A 169 -18.64 11.59 -15.18
C ALA A 169 -19.67 12.65 -15.60
N THR A 170 -20.91 12.55 -15.12
CA THR A 170 -21.98 13.54 -15.34
C THR A 170 -22.13 14.55 -14.20
N GLU A 171 -21.15 14.61 -13.29
CA GLU A 171 -21.14 15.54 -12.14
C GLU A 171 -22.36 15.45 -11.22
N ALA A 172 -23.03 14.29 -11.19
CA ALA A 172 -24.25 14.07 -10.42
C ALA A 172 -23.99 13.74 -8.93
N GLY A 173 -22.74 13.70 -8.49
CA GLY A 173 -22.35 13.20 -7.15
C GLY A 173 -22.93 13.98 -5.96
N ILE A 174 -23.34 15.23 -6.16
CA ILE A 174 -23.99 16.09 -5.15
C ILE A 174 -25.43 16.48 -5.53
N ALA A 175 -26.03 15.80 -6.51
CA ALA A 175 -27.40 16.09 -6.94
C ALA A 175 -28.45 15.81 -5.85
N CYS A 176 -28.09 15.03 -4.82
CA CYS A 176 -28.90 14.85 -3.62
C CYS A 176 -28.08 15.39 -2.44
N PRO A 177 -28.58 16.41 -1.72
CA PRO A 177 -27.81 17.12 -0.70
C PRO A 177 -27.70 16.36 0.63
N ASP A 178 -28.56 15.38 0.85
CA ASP A 178 -28.69 14.60 2.08
C ASP A 178 -28.43 13.10 1.84
N TRP A 179 -28.25 12.38 2.95
CA TRP A 179 -28.08 10.93 2.99
C TRP A 179 -28.78 10.40 4.26
N PRO A 180 -29.49 9.26 4.20
CA PRO A 180 -29.64 8.34 3.06
C PRO A 180 -30.69 8.78 2.03
N LEU A 181 -31.54 9.75 2.38
CA LEU A 181 -32.62 10.27 1.54
C LEU A 181 -32.11 11.26 0.48
N CYS A 182 -32.98 11.72 -0.41
CA CYS A 182 -32.68 12.78 -1.37
C CYS A 182 -33.80 13.83 -1.30
N TYR A 183 -33.44 15.04 -0.89
CA TYR A 183 -34.38 16.11 -0.50
C TYR A 183 -35.39 15.65 0.57
N GLY A 184 -34.95 14.83 1.53
CA GLY A 184 -35.81 14.26 2.57
C GLY A 184 -36.79 13.20 2.07
N GLN A 185 -36.67 12.75 0.81
CA GLN A 185 -37.56 11.75 0.21
C GLN A 185 -36.80 10.46 -0.13
N VAL A 186 -37.46 9.32 0.03
CA VAL A 186 -36.93 8.00 -0.39
C VAL A 186 -36.95 7.88 -1.92
N LEU A 187 -38.02 8.39 -2.55
CA LEU A 187 -38.25 8.39 -4.00
C LEU A 187 -38.56 9.82 -4.45
N PRO A 188 -37.53 10.64 -4.72
CA PRO A 188 -37.73 12.00 -5.24
C PRO A 188 -38.16 11.96 -6.71
N SER A 189 -38.46 13.14 -7.28
CA SER A 189 -38.66 13.28 -8.72
C SER A 189 -37.40 12.86 -9.50
N LEU A 190 -37.52 11.80 -10.30
CA LEU A 190 -36.41 11.20 -11.05
C LEU A 190 -36.18 11.96 -12.36
N SER A 191 -35.53 13.12 -12.26
CA SER A 191 -35.13 13.92 -13.43
C SER A 191 -33.66 14.34 -13.36
N GLY A 192 -33.02 14.49 -14.52
CA GLY A 192 -31.65 14.98 -14.64
C GLY A 192 -30.63 14.25 -13.75
N ALA A 193 -29.77 15.02 -13.08
CA ALA A 193 -28.71 14.50 -12.21
C ALA A 193 -29.25 13.76 -10.97
N VAL A 194 -30.44 14.12 -10.47
CA VAL A 194 -31.09 13.44 -9.33
C VAL A 194 -31.38 11.98 -9.70
N ALA A 195 -31.91 11.73 -10.91
CA ALA A 195 -32.19 10.37 -11.37
C ALA A 195 -30.91 9.50 -11.39
N VAL A 196 -29.81 10.06 -11.89
CA VAL A 196 -28.51 9.36 -11.96
C VAL A 196 -27.97 9.04 -10.58
N HIS A 197 -28.02 9.99 -9.65
CA HIS A 197 -27.53 9.81 -8.29
C HIS A 197 -28.39 8.81 -7.49
N VAL A 198 -29.71 8.91 -7.59
CA VAL A 198 -30.66 8.01 -6.93
C VAL A 198 -30.57 6.59 -7.50
N LEU A 199 -30.42 6.44 -8.82
CA LEU A 199 -30.18 5.13 -9.46
C LEU A 199 -28.95 4.44 -8.88
N HIS A 200 -27.86 5.18 -8.69
CA HIS A 200 -26.66 4.64 -8.05
C HIS A 200 -26.91 4.16 -6.62
N ARG A 201 -27.64 4.94 -5.80
CA ARG A 201 -27.97 4.57 -4.41
C ARG A 201 -28.81 3.29 -4.33
N PHE A 202 -29.85 3.18 -5.15
CA PHE A 202 -30.67 1.97 -5.18
C PHE A 202 -29.91 0.76 -5.72
N ALA A 203 -29.12 0.93 -6.77
CA ALA A 203 -28.24 -0.13 -7.29
C ALA A 203 -27.22 -0.57 -6.22
N ALA A 204 -26.63 0.37 -5.48
CA ALA A 204 -25.71 0.09 -4.38
C ALA A 204 -26.38 -0.70 -3.25
N ALA A 205 -27.60 -0.34 -2.86
CA ALA A 205 -28.36 -1.07 -1.86
C ALA A 205 -28.67 -2.51 -2.31
N ALA A 206 -29.15 -2.69 -3.55
CA ALA A 206 -29.46 -4.01 -4.11
C ALA A 206 -28.21 -4.91 -4.20
N VAL A 207 -27.10 -4.38 -4.71
CA VAL A 207 -25.82 -5.11 -4.77
C VAL A 207 -25.27 -5.38 -3.37
N GLY A 208 -25.42 -4.45 -2.43
CA GLY A 208 -25.06 -4.64 -1.03
C GLY A 208 -25.77 -5.83 -0.40
N VAL A 209 -27.08 -5.94 -0.60
CA VAL A 209 -27.87 -7.11 -0.18
C VAL A 209 -27.35 -8.39 -0.85
N LEU A 210 -27.07 -8.38 -2.16
CA LEU A 210 -26.52 -9.53 -2.87
C LEU A 210 -25.15 -9.98 -2.31
N ILE A 211 -24.28 -9.04 -1.94
CA ILE A 211 -23.00 -9.32 -1.28
C ILE A 211 -23.22 -9.96 0.10
N LEU A 212 -24.15 -9.44 0.91
CA LEU A 212 -24.49 -10.00 2.22
C LEU A 212 -25.07 -11.42 2.09
N LEU A 213 -25.94 -11.66 1.11
CA LEU A 213 -26.48 -12.99 0.80
C LEU A 213 -25.36 -13.95 0.36
N THR A 214 -24.42 -13.47 -0.47
CA THR A 214 -23.25 -14.25 -0.88
C THR A 214 -22.38 -14.61 0.33
N ALA A 215 -22.16 -13.68 1.25
CA ALA A 215 -21.41 -13.93 2.48
C ALA A 215 -22.14 -14.93 3.38
N ALA A 216 -23.44 -14.75 3.62
CA ALA A 216 -24.25 -15.68 4.39
C ALA A 216 -24.24 -17.11 3.78
N ALA A 217 -24.31 -17.21 2.45
CA ALA A 217 -24.20 -18.48 1.74
C ALA A 217 -22.81 -19.12 1.90
N ALA A 218 -21.73 -18.34 1.96
CA ALA A 218 -20.38 -18.87 2.22
C ALA A 218 -20.28 -19.54 3.61
N TYR A 219 -20.91 -18.95 4.64
CA TYR A 219 -20.92 -19.53 5.99
C TYR A 219 -21.87 -20.72 6.12
N ARG A 220 -23.05 -20.67 5.46
CA ARG A 220 -24.08 -21.72 5.60
C ARG A 220 -23.86 -22.92 4.67
N ALA A 221 -23.55 -22.66 3.40
CA ALA A 221 -23.49 -23.70 2.36
C ALA A 221 -22.08 -24.25 2.12
N GLN A 222 -21.04 -23.64 2.71
CA GLN A 222 -19.65 -24.10 2.58
C GLN A 222 -18.97 -24.25 3.96
N PRO A 223 -19.54 -25.07 4.89
CA PRO A 223 -18.88 -25.36 6.15
C PRO A 223 -17.52 -26.03 5.87
N GLY A 224 -16.46 -25.56 6.55
CA GLY A 224 -15.08 -26.05 6.36
C GLY A 224 -14.23 -25.30 5.31
N ARG A 225 -14.83 -24.39 4.52
CA ARG A 225 -14.09 -23.54 3.55
C ARG A 225 -13.68 -22.20 4.16
N ALA A 226 -12.69 -22.22 5.04
CA ALA A 226 -12.18 -21.02 5.71
C ALA A 226 -11.69 -19.93 4.73
N ASP A 227 -11.18 -20.34 3.56
CA ASP A 227 -10.77 -19.46 2.47
C ASP A 227 -11.94 -18.64 1.89
N LEU A 228 -13.09 -19.29 1.67
CA LEU A 228 -14.30 -18.63 1.19
C LEU A 228 -14.90 -17.71 2.25
N GLN A 229 -14.95 -18.19 3.49
CA GLN A 229 -15.47 -17.40 4.63
C GLN A 229 -14.62 -16.16 4.89
N ALA A 230 -13.29 -16.27 4.81
CA ALA A 230 -12.37 -15.14 4.90
C ALA A 230 -12.67 -14.08 3.82
N ALA A 231 -12.69 -14.51 2.55
CA ALA A 231 -12.96 -13.64 1.41
C ALA A 231 -14.33 -12.94 1.54
N SER A 232 -15.35 -13.66 2.00
CA SER A 232 -16.67 -13.10 2.27
C SER A 232 -16.68 -12.08 3.41
N ALA A 233 -16.01 -12.36 4.54
CA ALA A 233 -15.92 -11.40 5.65
C ALA A 233 -15.23 -10.09 5.25
N ILE A 234 -14.18 -10.18 4.43
CA ILE A 234 -13.47 -9.01 3.90
C ILE A 234 -14.38 -8.20 2.98
N ALA A 235 -15.13 -8.88 2.10
CA ALA A 235 -16.09 -8.21 1.23
C ALA A 235 -17.16 -7.46 2.05
N VAL A 236 -17.63 -8.04 3.16
CA VAL A 236 -18.57 -7.36 4.06
C VAL A 236 -17.94 -6.15 4.74
N GLY A 237 -16.71 -6.27 5.25
CA GLY A 237 -15.99 -5.14 5.86
C GLY A 237 -15.76 -3.99 4.87
N LEU A 238 -15.34 -4.31 3.64
CA LEU A 238 -15.15 -3.35 2.56
C LEU A 238 -16.49 -2.74 2.09
N LEU A 239 -17.58 -3.51 2.09
CA LEU A 239 -18.92 -2.99 1.81
C LEU A 239 -19.36 -1.96 2.84
N ILE A 240 -19.16 -2.23 4.13
CA ILE A 240 -19.48 -1.26 5.21
C ILE A 240 -18.68 0.02 5.00
N LEU A 241 -17.37 -0.09 4.77
CA LEU A 241 -16.52 1.06 4.49
C LEU A 241 -16.98 1.81 3.22
N GLN A 242 -17.39 1.10 2.17
CA GLN A 242 -17.89 1.69 0.93
C GLN A 242 -19.16 2.52 1.15
N VAL A 243 -20.10 2.02 1.95
CA VAL A 243 -21.35 2.73 2.29
C VAL A 243 -21.04 4.00 3.08
N LEU A 244 -20.16 3.92 4.09
CA LEU A 244 -19.73 5.08 4.87
C LEU A 244 -19.07 6.14 3.98
N LEU A 245 -18.15 5.73 3.10
CA LEU A 245 -17.50 6.64 2.15
C LEU A 245 -18.48 7.25 1.15
N GLY A 246 -19.53 6.50 0.76
CA GLY A 246 -20.61 7.01 -0.09
C GLY A 246 -21.40 8.12 0.60
N ALA A 247 -21.74 7.94 1.88
CA ALA A 247 -22.38 8.97 2.69
C ALA A 247 -21.47 10.19 2.88
N MET A 248 -20.19 9.96 3.20
CA MET A 248 -19.19 11.01 3.36
C MET A 248 -18.97 11.83 2.08
N ASN A 249 -19.09 11.24 0.89
CA ASN A 249 -18.97 12.00 -0.36
C ASN A 249 -20.07 13.08 -0.48
N VAL A 250 -21.26 12.82 0.05
CA VAL A 250 -22.36 13.80 0.09
C VAL A 250 -22.08 14.85 1.16
N GLU A 251 -21.79 14.40 2.38
CA GLU A 251 -21.53 15.26 3.54
C GLU A 251 -20.36 16.23 3.31
N TYR A 252 -19.24 15.71 2.81
CA TYR A 252 -18.02 16.46 2.56
C TYR A 252 -17.94 17.01 1.13
N LYS A 253 -19.07 17.07 0.40
CA LYS A 253 -19.20 17.71 -0.92
C LYS A 253 -18.10 17.29 -1.91
N LEU A 254 -17.89 15.97 -2.02
CA LEU A 254 -16.88 15.35 -2.89
C LEU A 254 -15.45 15.80 -2.59
N ALA A 255 -15.12 16.01 -1.31
CA ALA A 255 -13.74 16.22 -0.88
C ALA A 255 -12.83 15.16 -1.54
N PRO A 256 -11.74 15.56 -2.24
CA PRO A 256 -10.98 14.64 -3.09
C PRO A 256 -10.54 13.37 -2.37
N GLY A 257 -10.08 13.50 -1.12
CA GLY A 257 -9.67 12.35 -0.30
C GLY A 257 -10.77 11.31 -0.09
N VAL A 258 -12.00 11.74 0.15
CA VAL A 258 -13.18 10.86 0.33
C VAL A 258 -13.57 10.21 -1.01
N THR A 259 -13.60 10.99 -2.09
CA THR A 259 -13.95 10.47 -3.42
C THR A 259 -12.93 9.43 -3.92
N ILE A 260 -11.63 9.71 -3.76
CA ILE A 260 -10.55 8.77 -4.11
C ILE A 260 -10.66 7.51 -3.26
N SER A 261 -10.92 7.67 -1.95
CA SER A 261 -11.09 6.54 -1.02
C SER A 261 -12.29 5.66 -1.38
N HIS A 262 -13.39 6.26 -1.83
CA HIS A 262 -14.57 5.54 -2.29
C HIS A 262 -14.28 4.70 -3.54
N LEU A 263 -13.49 5.21 -4.49
CA LEU A 263 -13.04 4.42 -5.64
C LEU A 263 -12.06 3.31 -5.23
N ALA A 264 -11.08 3.63 -4.38
CA ALA A 264 -10.09 2.67 -3.91
C ALA A 264 -10.76 1.47 -3.19
N THR A 265 -11.70 1.77 -2.31
CA THR A 265 -12.47 0.76 -1.58
C THR A 265 -13.39 -0.04 -2.50
N ALA A 266 -14.04 0.59 -3.49
CA ALA A 266 -14.81 -0.12 -4.52
C ALA A 266 -13.94 -1.12 -5.31
N ALA A 267 -12.75 -0.68 -5.73
CA ALA A 267 -11.83 -1.53 -6.48
C ALA A 267 -11.32 -2.70 -5.62
N ALA A 268 -11.00 -2.46 -4.34
CA ALA A 268 -10.62 -3.50 -3.40
C ALA A 268 -11.76 -4.52 -3.18
N LEU A 269 -12.98 -4.04 -2.95
CA LEU A 269 -14.18 -4.89 -2.80
C LEU A 269 -14.40 -5.75 -4.04
N PHE A 270 -14.33 -5.14 -5.23
CA PHE A 270 -14.47 -5.85 -6.49
C PHE A 270 -13.39 -6.92 -6.68
N ALA A 271 -12.13 -6.60 -6.38
CA ALA A 271 -11.04 -7.58 -6.41
C ALA A 271 -11.29 -8.75 -5.43
N THR A 272 -11.76 -8.47 -4.21
CA THR A 272 -12.10 -9.51 -3.23
C THR A 272 -13.20 -10.44 -3.75
N LEU A 273 -14.23 -9.91 -4.40
CA LEU A 273 -15.30 -10.72 -5.01
C LEU A 273 -14.78 -11.55 -6.19
N VAL A 274 -13.87 -11.02 -7.01
CA VAL A 274 -13.21 -11.78 -8.09
C VAL A 274 -12.36 -12.91 -7.51
N VAL A 275 -11.63 -12.68 -6.42
CA VAL A 275 -10.88 -13.72 -5.70
C VAL A 275 -11.84 -14.79 -5.17
N LEU A 276 -12.95 -14.39 -4.54
CA LEU A 276 -13.99 -15.31 -4.07
C LEU A 276 -14.58 -16.14 -5.22
N ALA A 277 -14.75 -15.55 -6.41
CA ALA A 277 -15.23 -16.26 -7.60
C ALA A 277 -14.22 -17.33 -8.06
N VAL A 278 -12.92 -17.04 -7.97
CA VAL A 278 -11.87 -18.03 -8.27
C VAL A 278 -11.85 -19.13 -7.21
N LEU A 279 -11.85 -18.78 -5.92
CA LEU A 279 -11.83 -19.75 -4.82
C LEU A 279 -13.05 -20.69 -4.84
N SER A 280 -14.24 -20.15 -5.13
CA SER A 280 -15.48 -20.94 -5.22
C SER A 280 -15.51 -21.89 -6.42
N SER A 281 -14.68 -21.64 -7.44
CA SER A 281 -14.49 -22.52 -8.59
C SER A 281 -13.41 -23.60 -8.40
N ARG A 282 -12.82 -23.67 -7.20
CA ARG A 282 -11.73 -24.59 -6.85
C ARG A 282 -12.14 -25.48 -5.67
N GLY A 283 -11.74 -26.75 -5.75
CA GLY A 283 -11.81 -27.67 -4.62
C GLY A 283 -10.77 -27.33 -3.54
N LEU A 284 -10.69 -28.17 -2.51
CA LEU A 284 -9.60 -28.11 -1.53
C LEU A 284 -8.31 -28.68 -2.14
N SER A 285 -7.16 -28.09 -1.81
CA SER A 285 -5.85 -28.71 -2.09
C SER A 285 -5.68 -29.99 -1.25
N SER A 286 -4.73 -30.87 -1.55
CA SER A 286 -4.47 -32.07 -0.70
C SER A 286 -4.23 -31.71 0.77
N ARG A 287 -3.42 -30.68 1.02
CA ARG A 287 -3.25 -30.07 2.35
C ARG A 287 -4.53 -29.44 2.90
N GLY A 288 -5.36 -28.86 2.05
CA GLY A 288 -6.66 -28.29 2.43
C GLY A 288 -7.70 -29.37 2.79
N ARG A 289 -7.62 -30.56 2.18
CA ARG A 289 -8.42 -31.73 2.55
C ARG A 289 -7.98 -32.27 3.91
N GLU A 290 -6.68 -32.48 4.11
CA GLU A 290 -6.13 -32.88 5.42
C GLU A 290 -6.43 -31.85 6.53
N ALA A 291 -6.39 -30.54 6.23
CA ALA A 291 -6.73 -29.49 7.19
C ALA A 291 -8.25 -29.34 7.42
N SER A 292 -9.08 -29.74 6.46
CA SER A 292 -10.54 -29.76 6.57
C SER A 292 -11.06 -31.01 7.30
N GLU A 293 -10.33 -32.12 7.20
CA GLU A 293 -10.63 -33.41 7.86
C GLU A 293 -9.95 -33.50 9.24
N GLY A 294 -8.90 -32.71 9.49
CA GLY A 294 -8.27 -32.54 10.79
C GLY A 294 -9.14 -31.76 11.79
N PRO A 295 -8.77 -31.74 13.08
CA PRO A 295 -9.48 -30.94 14.08
C PRO A 295 -9.57 -29.47 13.63
N PRO A 296 -10.63 -28.73 14.03
CA PRO A 296 -10.79 -27.32 13.69
C PRO A 296 -9.49 -26.56 13.94
N PHE A 297 -9.17 -25.63 13.04
CA PHE A 297 -7.94 -24.86 13.12
C PHE A 297 -7.70 -24.37 14.55
N PRO A 298 -6.48 -24.56 15.11
CA PRO A 298 -6.18 -24.14 16.47
C PRO A 298 -6.29 -22.62 16.68
N GLY A 299 -6.61 -21.84 15.64
CA GLY A 299 -6.73 -20.38 15.67
C GLY A 299 -8.15 -19.86 15.93
N ILE A 300 -9.21 -20.60 15.59
CA ILE A 300 -10.60 -20.16 15.80
C ILE A 300 -11.03 -20.38 17.26
N ASP A 301 -10.58 -21.48 17.86
CA ASP A 301 -10.82 -21.84 19.26
C ASP A 301 -9.93 -21.08 20.25
N ARG A 302 -9.02 -20.22 19.74
CA ARG A 302 -8.20 -19.38 20.60
C ARG A 302 -9.03 -18.28 21.24
N PRO A 303 -8.75 -17.97 22.53
CA PRO A 303 -9.30 -16.79 23.18
C PRO A 303 -9.11 -15.56 22.29
N LEU A 304 -10.13 -14.69 22.24
CA LEU A 304 -10.14 -13.48 21.41
C LEU A 304 -8.85 -12.65 21.58
N GLY A 305 -8.34 -12.53 22.81
CA GLY A 305 -7.08 -11.85 23.09
C GLY A 305 -5.86 -12.41 22.35
N GLN A 306 -5.74 -13.74 22.22
CA GLN A 306 -4.63 -14.35 21.48
C GLN A 306 -4.75 -14.16 19.96
N ARG A 307 -5.98 -14.10 19.44
CA ARG A 307 -6.25 -13.79 18.03
C ARG A 307 -5.84 -12.34 17.74
N ILE A 308 -6.33 -11.39 18.53
CA ILE A 308 -5.97 -9.97 18.43
C ILE A 308 -4.45 -9.80 18.52
N PHE A 309 -3.80 -10.41 19.50
CA PHE A 309 -2.34 -10.36 19.65
C PHE A 309 -1.60 -10.86 18.41
N SER A 310 -2.11 -11.90 17.75
CA SER A 310 -1.49 -12.44 16.54
C SER A 310 -1.58 -11.45 15.36
N TYR A 311 -2.69 -10.72 15.21
CA TYR A 311 -2.82 -9.67 14.20
C TYR A 311 -1.99 -8.42 14.54
N VAL A 312 -1.97 -7.99 15.81
CA VAL A 312 -1.08 -6.91 16.26
C VAL A 312 0.39 -7.28 16.05
N ALA A 313 0.76 -8.55 16.20
CA ALA A 313 2.11 -9.01 15.89
C ALA A 313 2.45 -8.93 14.39
N LEU A 314 1.46 -8.96 13.48
CA LEU A 314 1.69 -8.74 12.05
C LEU A 314 2.14 -7.31 11.73
N THR A 315 1.66 -6.32 12.49
CA THR A 315 1.97 -4.90 12.25
C THR A 315 3.35 -4.49 12.75
N LYS A 316 3.97 -5.29 13.65
CA LYS A 316 5.29 -5.02 14.26
C LYS A 316 5.37 -3.64 14.96
N PRO A 317 4.52 -3.37 15.97
CA PRO A 317 4.39 -2.03 16.57
C PRO A 317 5.72 -1.47 17.11
N ARG A 318 6.56 -2.33 17.71
CA ARG A 318 7.87 -1.92 18.25
C ARG A 318 8.81 -1.30 17.20
N ILE A 319 8.71 -1.71 15.94
CA ILE A 319 9.56 -1.19 14.86
C ILE A 319 8.99 0.14 14.33
N ILE A 320 7.67 0.32 14.43
CA ILE A 320 6.97 1.49 13.91
C ILE A 320 7.18 2.73 14.82
N VAL A 321 7.40 2.55 16.13
CA VAL A 321 7.52 3.66 17.09
C VAL A 321 8.52 4.73 16.64
N LEU A 322 9.74 4.34 16.23
CA LEU A 322 10.75 5.31 15.81
C LEU A 322 10.33 6.06 14.53
N LEU A 323 9.63 5.38 13.60
CA LEU A 323 9.07 6.02 12.40
C LEU A 323 8.05 7.10 12.78
N LEU A 324 7.16 6.79 13.73
CA LEU A 324 6.16 7.72 14.24
C LEU A 324 6.79 8.91 14.96
N VAL A 325 7.84 8.69 15.75
CA VAL A 325 8.60 9.77 16.40
C VAL A 325 9.18 10.72 15.37
N THR A 326 9.78 10.21 14.29
CA THR A 326 10.34 11.07 13.22
C THR A 326 9.25 11.83 12.45
N ALA A 327 8.08 11.23 12.21
CA ALA A 327 6.93 11.91 11.62
C ALA A 327 6.41 13.02 12.54
N PHE A 328 6.20 12.72 13.83
CA PHE A 328 5.75 13.68 14.82
C PHE A 328 6.70 14.86 14.97
N ALA A 329 8.00 14.59 15.14
CA ALA A 329 9.02 15.62 15.22
C ALA A 329 9.03 16.50 13.95
N SER A 330 8.88 15.89 12.77
CA SER A 330 8.75 16.65 11.52
C SER A 330 7.53 17.55 11.49
N MET A 331 6.39 17.15 12.07
CA MET A 331 5.19 18.00 12.17
C MET A 331 5.47 19.24 13.02
N LEU A 332 6.14 19.06 14.16
CA LEU A 332 6.46 20.14 15.09
C LEU A 332 7.51 21.10 14.51
N ILE A 333 8.46 20.60 13.74
CA ILE A 333 9.45 21.43 13.03
C ILE A 333 8.78 22.25 11.92
N ALA A 334 7.85 21.63 11.17
CA ALA A 334 7.21 22.25 10.01
C ALA A 334 6.26 23.39 10.38
N ALA A 335 5.52 23.25 11.48
CA ALA A 335 4.53 24.23 11.92
C ALA A 335 4.55 24.39 13.46
N PRO A 336 5.60 25.03 14.02
CA PRO A 336 5.75 25.16 15.46
C PRO A 336 4.54 25.83 16.11
N GLY A 337 4.00 25.24 17.19
CA GLY A 337 2.90 25.79 17.97
C GLY A 337 1.52 25.85 17.28
N THR A 338 1.41 25.39 16.04
CA THR A 338 0.18 25.56 15.22
C THR A 338 -0.46 24.25 14.76
N VAL A 339 0.22 23.11 14.93
CA VAL A 339 -0.35 21.80 14.57
C VAL A 339 -1.44 21.40 15.57
N SER A 340 -2.66 21.20 15.07
CA SER A 340 -3.78 20.67 15.86
C SER A 340 -3.44 19.29 16.46
N PRO A 341 -3.73 19.05 17.76
CA PRO A 341 -3.54 17.73 18.38
C PRO A 341 -4.27 16.61 17.64
N TRP A 342 -5.43 16.89 17.03
CA TRP A 342 -6.17 15.88 16.26
C TRP A 342 -5.47 15.49 14.96
N ILE A 343 -4.84 16.45 14.28
CA ILE A 343 -4.02 16.18 13.10
C ILE A 343 -2.82 15.31 13.48
N VAL A 344 -2.19 15.56 14.63
CA VAL A 344 -1.16 14.66 15.17
C VAL A 344 -1.70 13.25 15.37
N VAL A 345 -2.83 13.11 16.09
CA VAL A 345 -3.42 11.79 16.37
C VAL A 345 -3.73 11.01 15.10
N PHE A 346 -4.43 11.60 14.14
CA PHE A 346 -4.79 10.92 12.88
C PHE A 346 -3.57 10.67 11.97
N THR A 347 -2.57 11.56 11.98
CA THR A 347 -1.33 11.32 11.23
C THR A 347 -0.56 10.12 11.77
N LEU A 348 -0.46 10.01 13.10
CA LEU A 348 0.25 8.90 13.74
C LEU A 348 -0.53 7.59 13.65
N ALA A 349 -1.86 7.62 13.78
CA ALA A 349 -2.71 6.45 13.61
C ALA A 349 -2.68 5.93 12.16
N GLY A 350 -2.92 6.80 11.16
CA GLY A 350 -2.82 6.46 9.74
C GLY A 350 -1.40 6.01 9.34
N GLY A 351 -0.35 6.69 9.82
CA GLY A 351 1.04 6.28 9.61
C GLY A 351 1.36 4.91 10.20
N ALA A 352 0.86 4.62 11.41
CA ALA A 352 1.02 3.32 12.05
C ALA A 352 0.27 2.21 11.29
N ALA A 353 -0.94 2.50 10.80
CA ALA A 353 -1.73 1.58 9.99
C ALA A 353 -1.03 1.29 8.65
N ALA A 354 -0.53 2.32 7.94
CA ALA A 354 0.19 2.16 6.68
C ALA A 354 1.47 1.32 6.85
N ALA A 355 2.28 1.63 7.87
CA ALA A 355 3.49 0.85 8.18
C ALA A 355 3.13 -0.58 8.65
N GLY A 356 2.02 -0.74 9.39
CA GLY A 356 1.50 -2.04 9.81
C GLY A 356 1.06 -2.90 8.63
N ALA A 357 0.38 -2.32 7.65
CA ALA A 357 -0.02 -2.97 6.41
C ALA A 357 1.20 -3.41 5.61
N ALA A 358 2.19 -2.53 5.45
CA ALA A 358 3.46 -2.86 4.80
C ALA A 358 4.18 -4.04 5.48
N ASN A 359 4.21 -4.06 6.83
CA ASN A 359 4.78 -5.16 7.62
C ASN A 359 4.00 -6.47 7.49
N ALA A 360 2.68 -6.43 7.44
CA ALA A 360 1.84 -7.60 7.29
C ALA A 360 1.96 -8.21 5.87
N ILE A 361 1.94 -7.38 4.82
CA ILE A 361 2.21 -7.82 3.44
C ILE A 361 3.62 -8.42 3.35
N ASN A 362 4.61 -7.78 3.98
CA ASN A 362 5.98 -8.28 4.02
C ASN A 362 6.04 -9.70 4.61
N GLN A 363 5.38 -9.96 5.74
CA GLN A 363 5.35 -11.30 6.33
C GLN A 363 4.63 -12.34 5.44
N VAL A 364 3.58 -11.94 4.72
CA VAL A 364 2.88 -12.81 3.76
C VAL A 364 3.80 -13.24 2.62
N LEU A 365 4.55 -12.28 2.05
CA LEU A 365 5.44 -12.50 0.92
C LEU A 365 6.73 -13.24 1.30
N GLU A 366 7.10 -13.17 2.58
CA GLU A 366 8.35 -13.72 3.12
C GLU A 366 8.17 -14.97 3.96
N ARG A 367 6.97 -15.56 3.99
CA ARG A 367 6.68 -16.75 4.80
C ARG A 367 7.66 -17.92 4.62
N ASP A 368 8.26 -18.07 3.45
CA ASP A 368 9.25 -19.12 3.15
C ASP A 368 10.61 -18.85 3.81
N ILE A 369 11.11 -17.62 3.73
CA ILE A 369 12.38 -17.23 4.35
C ILE A 369 12.21 -17.07 5.86
N ASP A 370 11.03 -16.60 6.29
CA ASP A 370 10.72 -16.46 7.70
C ASP A 370 10.68 -17.83 8.40
N ALA A 371 10.28 -18.90 7.71
CA ALA A 371 10.19 -20.26 8.25
C ALA A 371 11.56 -20.88 8.58
N VAL A 372 12.62 -20.51 7.85
CA VAL A 372 13.97 -21.09 8.01
C VAL A 372 14.89 -20.27 8.92
N MET A 373 14.51 -19.04 9.24
CA MET A 373 15.27 -18.14 10.11
C MET A 373 14.89 -18.31 11.59
N THR A 374 15.89 -18.45 12.46
CA THR A 374 15.72 -18.72 13.90
C THR A 374 14.79 -17.72 14.59
N ARG A 375 14.92 -16.43 14.24
CA ARG A 375 14.16 -15.32 14.81
C ARG A 375 12.69 -15.30 14.37
N THR A 376 12.40 -15.71 13.14
CA THR A 376 11.13 -15.43 12.47
C THR A 376 10.26 -16.66 12.29
N ARG A 377 10.79 -17.87 12.49
CA ARG A 377 10.03 -19.13 12.42
C ARG A 377 8.83 -19.19 13.38
N ARG A 378 8.85 -18.37 14.43
CA ARG A 378 7.75 -18.23 15.41
C ARG A 378 6.75 -17.13 15.07
N ARG A 379 6.91 -16.41 13.95
CA ARG A 379 5.95 -15.36 13.52
C ARG A 379 4.57 -15.94 13.24
N PRO A 380 3.49 -15.13 13.28
CA PRO A 380 2.12 -15.62 13.17
C PRO A 380 1.85 -16.50 11.93
N ILE A 381 2.44 -16.17 10.78
CA ILE A 381 2.21 -16.91 9.52
C ILE A 381 3.02 -18.22 9.48
N PRO A 382 4.37 -18.24 9.64
CA PRO A 382 5.13 -19.50 9.65
C PRO A 382 4.72 -20.47 10.75
N SER A 383 4.27 -19.97 11.91
CA SER A 383 3.83 -20.81 13.03
C SER A 383 2.37 -21.28 12.90
N GLY A 384 1.68 -21.00 11.79
CA GLY A 384 0.29 -21.41 11.56
C GLY A 384 -0.75 -20.72 12.47
N ARG A 385 -0.41 -19.61 13.13
CA ARG A 385 -1.35 -18.86 13.98
C ARG A 385 -2.34 -18.02 13.18
N ILE A 386 -1.93 -17.57 11.99
CA ILE A 386 -2.76 -16.84 11.04
C ILE A 386 -2.47 -17.40 9.65
N GLU A 387 -3.51 -17.76 8.91
CA GLU A 387 -3.33 -18.19 7.53
C GLU A 387 -3.02 -17.02 6.60
N VAL A 388 -2.34 -17.32 5.49
CA VAL A 388 -1.93 -16.32 4.50
C VAL A 388 -3.12 -15.48 3.98
N PRO A 389 -4.29 -16.04 3.62
CA PRO A 389 -5.42 -15.25 3.13
C PRO A 389 -5.88 -14.20 4.15
N PHE A 390 -6.05 -14.58 5.41
CA PHE A 390 -6.47 -13.66 6.48
C PHE A 390 -5.41 -12.59 6.78
N ALA A 391 -4.12 -12.97 6.79
CA ALA A 391 -3.04 -12.00 6.99
C ALA A 391 -2.95 -10.98 5.86
N PHE A 392 -3.07 -11.43 4.61
CA PHE A 392 -3.05 -10.55 3.44
C PHE A 392 -4.26 -9.61 3.42
N ALA A 393 -5.42 -10.14 3.74
CA ALA A 393 -6.66 -9.39 3.86
C ALA A 393 -6.61 -8.29 4.91
N PHE A 394 -6.19 -8.65 6.12
CA PHE A 394 -5.96 -7.70 7.20
C PHE A 394 -5.02 -6.59 6.74
N ALA A 395 -3.95 -6.93 6.03
CA ALA A 395 -2.99 -5.95 5.55
C ALA A 395 -3.58 -4.99 4.49
N VAL A 396 -4.35 -5.51 3.53
CA VAL A 396 -5.01 -4.68 2.50
C VAL A 396 -6.06 -3.76 3.14
N LEU A 397 -6.88 -4.30 4.06
CA LEU A 397 -7.86 -3.51 4.80
C LEU A 397 -7.16 -2.41 5.60
N LEU A 398 -6.11 -2.76 6.35
CA LEU A 398 -5.36 -1.80 7.17
C LEU A 398 -4.70 -0.71 6.32
N GLY A 399 -4.14 -1.05 5.16
CA GLY A 399 -3.57 -0.07 4.23
C GLY A 399 -4.64 0.83 3.59
N THR A 400 -5.82 0.28 3.31
CA THR A 400 -6.96 1.05 2.79
C THR A 400 -7.47 2.03 3.85
N VAL A 401 -7.70 1.55 5.08
CA VAL A 401 -8.09 2.39 6.22
C VAL A 401 -7.06 3.49 6.46
N ALA A 402 -5.76 3.17 6.42
CA ALA A 402 -4.70 4.16 6.57
C ALA A 402 -4.78 5.27 5.52
N PHE A 403 -4.99 4.92 4.25
CA PHE A 403 -5.14 5.90 3.18
C PHE A 403 -6.40 6.75 3.36
N VAL A 404 -7.54 6.11 3.66
CA VAL A 404 -8.82 6.78 3.86
C VAL A 404 -8.75 7.78 5.02
N GLU A 405 -8.23 7.33 6.16
CA GLU A 405 -8.09 8.15 7.35
C GLU A 405 -7.23 9.38 7.09
N LEU A 406 -6.03 9.20 6.51
CA LEU A 406 -5.14 10.31 6.18
C LEU A 406 -5.77 11.25 5.16
N ALA A 407 -6.41 10.72 4.12
CA ALA A 407 -6.95 11.55 3.04
C ALA A 407 -8.17 12.37 3.50
N ALA A 408 -9.00 11.82 4.39
CA ALA A 408 -10.22 12.46 4.87
C ALA A 408 -10.01 13.32 6.11
N LEU A 409 -9.16 12.90 7.05
CA LEU A 409 -9.01 13.55 8.37
C LEU A 409 -7.72 14.36 8.52
N VAL A 410 -6.77 14.22 7.60
CA VAL A 410 -5.49 14.96 7.61
C VAL A 410 -5.35 15.79 6.34
N ASN A 411 -4.91 15.18 5.24
CA ASN A 411 -4.91 15.73 3.90
C ASN A 411 -4.45 14.69 2.87
N LEU A 412 -4.75 14.95 1.60
CA LEU A 412 -4.40 14.05 0.50
C LEU A 412 -2.88 13.88 0.30
N ALA A 413 -2.07 14.91 0.56
CA ALA A 413 -0.62 14.86 0.38
C ALA A 413 0.03 13.81 1.27
N SER A 414 -0.30 13.82 2.57
CA SER A 414 0.18 12.82 3.54
C SER A 414 -0.29 11.41 3.19
N ALA A 415 -1.54 11.24 2.72
CA ALA A 415 -2.10 9.96 2.30
C ALA A 415 -1.36 9.37 1.10
N ILE A 416 -1.07 10.19 0.08
CA ILE A 416 -0.30 9.77 -1.10
C ILE A 416 1.13 9.36 -0.72
N LEU A 417 1.80 10.13 0.13
CA LEU A 417 3.15 9.79 0.60
C LEU A 417 3.17 8.48 1.40
N ALA A 418 2.20 8.27 2.29
CA ALA A 418 2.07 7.03 3.05
C ALA A 418 1.79 5.82 2.13
N LEU A 419 0.93 5.99 1.12
CA LEU A 419 0.66 4.97 0.11
C LEU A 419 1.89 4.66 -0.75
N ALA A 420 2.64 5.70 -1.15
CA ALA A 420 3.89 5.55 -1.87
C ALA A 420 4.93 4.80 -1.02
N ALA A 421 5.07 5.15 0.26
CA ALA A 421 5.96 4.45 1.20
C ALA A 421 5.60 2.96 1.34
N LEU A 422 4.31 2.65 1.50
CA LEU A 422 3.79 1.28 1.53
C LEU A 422 4.13 0.54 0.22
N GLY A 423 3.87 1.17 -0.92
CA GLY A 423 4.17 0.64 -2.25
C GLY A 423 5.66 0.34 -2.42
N ILE A 424 6.54 1.30 -2.13
CA ILE A 424 8.00 1.12 -2.23
C ILE A 424 8.46 -0.01 -1.30
N TYR A 425 7.95 -0.09 -0.07
CA TYR A 425 8.30 -1.15 0.87
C TYR A 425 7.92 -2.55 0.37
N VAL A 426 6.74 -2.68 -0.23
CA VAL A 426 6.24 -3.95 -0.75
C VAL A 426 6.93 -4.31 -2.07
N PHE A 427 6.91 -3.41 -3.05
CA PHE A 427 7.33 -3.67 -4.42
C PHE A 427 8.84 -3.59 -4.60
N VAL A 428 9.43 -2.46 -4.21
CA VAL A 428 10.85 -2.19 -4.44
C VAL A 428 11.69 -2.98 -3.45
N TYR A 429 11.36 -2.91 -2.15
CA TYR A 429 12.13 -3.61 -1.14
C TYR A 429 11.77 -5.10 -1.05
N THR A 430 10.55 -5.46 -0.64
CA THR A 430 10.22 -6.85 -0.27
C THR A 430 10.22 -7.82 -1.47
N VAL A 431 9.56 -7.45 -2.57
CA VAL A 431 9.42 -8.34 -3.74
C VAL A 431 10.70 -8.37 -4.57
N TRP A 432 11.26 -7.21 -4.88
CA TRP A 432 12.40 -7.08 -5.79
C TRP A 432 13.73 -7.18 -5.04
N LEU A 433 14.19 -6.07 -4.46
CA LEU A 433 15.60 -5.92 -4.08
C LEU A 433 16.03 -6.89 -3.00
N LYS A 434 15.18 -7.13 -1.99
CA LYS A 434 15.53 -7.99 -0.85
C LYS A 434 15.95 -9.39 -1.26
N ARG A 435 15.42 -9.91 -2.37
CA ARG A 435 15.76 -11.25 -2.87
C ARG A 435 16.84 -11.26 -3.96
N SER A 436 17.21 -10.10 -4.52
CA SER A 436 18.04 -10.05 -5.72
C SER A 436 19.27 -9.14 -5.65
N SER A 437 19.40 -8.27 -4.64
CA SER A 437 20.48 -7.28 -4.60
C SER A 437 21.03 -7.01 -3.20
N PRO A 438 22.35 -6.81 -3.04
CA PRO A 438 22.95 -6.32 -1.79
C PRO A 438 22.63 -4.86 -1.49
N GLN A 439 22.06 -4.11 -2.45
CA GLN A 439 21.58 -2.73 -2.28
C GLN A 439 20.15 -2.66 -1.71
N ASN A 440 19.62 -3.79 -1.23
CA ASN A 440 18.28 -3.89 -0.68
C ASN A 440 18.00 -2.93 0.48
N ILE A 441 18.97 -2.68 1.36
CA ILE A 441 18.82 -1.76 2.48
C ILE A 441 18.96 -0.30 2.06
N VAL A 442 19.87 -0.02 1.12
CA VAL A 442 20.11 1.36 0.67
C VAL A 442 18.89 1.86 -0.09
N ILE A 443 18.55 1.21 -1.21
CA ILE A 443 17.42 1.65 -2.04
C ILE A 443 16.08 1.34 -1.35
N GLY A 444 15.96 0.19 -0.66
CA GLY A 444 14.76 -0.11 0.12
C GLY A 444 14.55 0.80 1.32
N GLY A 445 15.60 1.48 1.79
CA GLY A 445 15.56 2.47 2.86
C GLY A 445 14.71 3.69 2.53
N VAL A 446 14.42 3.96 1.25
CA VAL A 446 13.51 5.02 0.81
C VAL A 446 12.17 4.91 1.54
N ALA A 447 11.57 3.72 1.61
CA ALA A 447 10.28 3.55 2.29
C ALA A 447 10.35 3.84 3.80
N GLY A 448 11.47 3.47 4.44
CA GLY A 448 11.70 3.73 5.86
C GLY A 448 11.98 5.21 6.17
N ALA A 449 12.42 5.98 5.17
CA ALA A 449 12.74 7.40 5.27
C ALA A 449 11.57 8.33 4.96
N MET A 450 10.44 7.81 4.47
CA MET A 450 9.22 8.59 4.18
C MET A 450 8.49 9.22 5.39
N PRO A 451 8.51 8.66 6.62
CA PRO A 451 7.68 9.19 7.71
C PRO A 451 7.86 10.69 8.04
N PRO A 452 9.08 11.27 8.05
CA PRO A 452 9.24 12.73 8.14
C PRO A 452 8.49 13.48 7.04
N MET A 453 8.55 13.04 5.79
CA MET A 453 7.81 13.70 4.69
C MET A 453 6.30 13.60 4.89
N VAL A 454 5.80 12.45 5.35
CA VAL A 454 4.38 12.27 5.71
C VAL A 454 3.99 13.24 6.81
N GLY A 455 4.81 13.38 7.86
CA GLY A 455 4.59 14.32 8.96
C GLY A 455 4.62 15.78 8.51
N TRP A 456 5.61 16.17 7.70
CA TRP A 456 5.69 17.53 7.15
C TRP A 456 4.46 17.88 6.32
N ALA A 457 4.06 16.97 5.42
CA ALA A 457 2.86 17.15 4.59
C ALA A 457 1.57 17.15 5.41
N ALA A 458 1.50 16.36 6.48
CA ALA A 458 0.35 16.39 7.40
C ALA A 458 0.19 17.76 8.08
N ALA A 459 1.31 18.39 8.48
CA ALA A 459 1.29 19.69 9.14
C ALA A 459 1.06 20.87 8.17
N THR A 460 1.56 20.79 6.93
CA THR A 460 1.62 21.94 6.01
C THR A 460 0.75 21.80 4.75
N GLY A 461 0.25 20.59 4.48
CA GLY A 461 -0.47 20.25 3.25
C GLY A 461 0.43 20.07 2.01
N ARG A 462 1.75 20.21 2.12
CA ARG A 462 2.69 20.18 0.98
C ARG A 462 4.02 19.52 1.33
N VAL A 463 4.83 19.23 0.30
CA VAL A 463 6.20 18.73 0.47
C VAL A 463 7.18 19.85 0.13
N GLU A 464 8.08 20.16 1.05
CA GLU A 464 9.06 21.23 0.90
C GLU A 464 10.48 20.71 1.07
N LEU A 465 11.46 21.54 0.72
CA LEU A 465 12.88 21.18 0.81
C LEU A 465 13.30 20.69 2.21
N PRO A 466 12.87 21.31 3.34
CA PRO A 466 13.22 20.79 4.66
C PRO A 466 12.73 19.36 4.91
N ALA A 467 11.54 18.99 4.39
CA ALA A 467 11.01 17.63 4.48
C ALA A 467 11.93 16.62 3.79
N LEU A 468 12.49 16.99 2.63
CA LEU A 468 13.46 16.18 1.88
C LEU A 468 14.79 16.03 2.62
N VAL A 469 15.21 17.04 3.37
CA VAL A 469 16.40 16.95 4.23
C VAL A 469 16.17 15.97 5.37
N LEU A 470 15.03 16.04 6.06
CA LEU A 470 14.69 15.08 7.13
C LEU A 470 14.59 13.65 6.58
N PHE A 471 14.01 13.48 5.39
CA PHE A 471 14.05 12.23 4.65
C PHE A 471 15.48 11.76 4.40
N LEU A 472 16.37 12.63 3.90
CA LEU A 472 17.76 12.29 3.60
C LEU A 472 18.52 11.82 4.84
N ILE A 473 18.28 12.44 6.01
CA ILE A 473 18.88 12.03 7.28
C ILE A 473 18.46 10.61 7.64
N VAL A 474 17.16 10.29 7.60
CA VAL A 474 16.67 8.93 7.90
C VAL A 474 17.16 7.93 6.85
N PHE A 475 17.24 8.35 5.59
CA PHE A 475 17.75 7.54 4.49
C PHE A 475 19.23 7.17 4.70
N LEU A 476 20.10 8.14 5.00
CA LEU A 476 21.53 7.91 5.25
C LEU A 476 21.78 7.16 6.56
N TRP A 477 20.89 7.29 7.53
CA TRP A 477 20.92 6.53 8.79
C TRP A 477 20.59 5.05 8.61
N THR A 478 19.75 4.70 7.62
CA THR A 478 19.24 3.34 7.44
C THR A 478 20.35 2.30 7.19
N PRO A 479 21.35 2.53 6.30
CA PRO A 479 22.43 1.59 6.06
C PRO A 479 23.30 1.27 7.30
N PRO A 480 23.88 2.25 8.03
CA PRO A 480 24.71 1.93 9.19
C PRO A 480 23.91 1.26 10.31
N HIS A 481 22.65 1.66 10.51
CA HIS A 481 21.73 1.00 11.45
C HIS A 481 21.51 -0.48 11.09
N PHE A 482 21.00 -0.74 9.88
CA PHE A 482 20.56 -2.08 9.53
C PHE A 482 21.73 -3.03 9.23
N TRP A 483 22.83 -2.54 8.63
CA TRP A 483 24.00 -3.38 8.40
C TRP A 483 24.70 -3.79 9.70
N ALA A 484 24.64 -2.99 10.76
CA ALA A 484 25.10 -3.42 12.08
C ALA A 484 24.31 -4.64 12.58
N LEU A 485 22.98 -4.63 12.43
CA LEU A 485 22.15 -5.81 12.71
C LEU A 485 22.45 -6.98 11.76
N ALA A 486 22.70 -6.70 10.49
CA ALA A 486 22.99 -7.71 9.49
C ALA A 486 24.31 -8.44 9.74
N LEU A 487 25.34 -7.75 10.26
CA LEU A 487 26.58 -8.38 10.71
C LEU A 487 26.30 -9.38 11.84
N TYR A 488 25.49 -8.98 12.83
CA TYR A 488 25.12 -9.88 13.93
C TYR A 488 24.25 -11.07 13.49
N ARG A 489 23.45 -10.91 12.43
CA ARG A 489 22.50 -11.93 11.93
C ARG A 489 22.91 -12.52 10.58
N ARG A 490 24.21 -12.47 10.25
CA ARG A 490 24.73 -12.89 8.94
C ARG A 490 24.34 -14.31 8.59
N GLU A 491 24.46 -15.24 9.53
CA GLU A 491 24.11 -16.65 9.32
C GLU A 491 22.64 -16.87 9.01
N ASP A 492 21.73 -16.18 9.69
CA ASP A 492 20.29 -16.29 9.43
C ASP A 492 19.97 -15.81 8.00
N TYR A 493 20.62 -14.73 7.53
CA TYR A 493 20.44 -14.24 6.16
C TYR A 493 21.07 -15.17 5.11
N ALA A 494 22.23 -15.75 5.40
CA ALA A 494 22.87 -16.74 4.53
C ALA A 494 21.99 -18.00 4.39
N LYS A 495 21.47 -18.53 5.51
CA LYS A 495 20.55 -19.68 5.54
C LYS A 495 19.26 -19.42 4.74
N ALA A 496 18.76 -18.20 4.77
CA ALA A 496 17.58 -17.78 4.02
C ALA A 496 17.84 -17.45 2.54
N GLY A 497 19.10 -17.49 2.08
CA GLY A 497 19.48 -17.11 0.72
C GLY A 497 19.24 -15.62 0.41
N VAL A 498 19.22 -14.76 1.43
CA VAL A 498 19.05 -13.31 1.25
C VAL A 498 20.42 -12.70 0.94
N PRO A 499 20.61 -12.04 -0.23
CA PRO A 499 21.89 -11.47 -0.65
C PRO A 499 22.19 -10.18 0.11
N MET A 500 22.27 -10.23 1.44
CA MET A 500 22.61 -9.09 2.28
C MET A 500 24.09 -8.72 2.08
N LEU A 501 24.45 -7.44 2.19
CA LEU A 501 25.83 -6.97 2.03
C LEU A 501 26.90 -7.82 2.77
N PRO A 502 26.77 -8.19 4.06
CA PRO A 502 27.76 -9.04 4.74
C PRO A 502 27.79 -10.49 4.28
N VAL A 503 26.75 -10.97 3.58
CA VAL A 503 26.71 -12.30 2.96
C VAL A 503 27.43 -12.27 1.61
N VAL A 504 27.23 -11.22 0.82
CA VAL A 504 27.74 -11.12 -0.57
C VAL A 504 29.16 -10.55 -0.63
N ALA A 505 29.41 -9.42 0.03
CA ALA A 505 30.69 -8.70 -0.01
C ALA A 505 31.57 -8.96 1.22
N GLY A 506 31.09 -9.75 2.17
CA GLY A 506 31.78 -10.05 3.41
C GLY A 506 31.68 -8.94 4.47
N GLU A 507 32.11 -9.28 5.68
CA GLU A 507 31.92 -8.42 6.85
C GLU A 507 32.83 -7.19 6.84
N GLU A 508 34.06 -7.29 6.34
CA GLU A 508 34.99 -6.14 6.28
C GLU A 508 34.47 -5.05 5.33
N ALA A 509 33.99 -5.43 4.14
CA ALA A 509 33.37 -4.48 3.21
C ALA A 509 32.13 -3.82 3.84
N THR A 510 31.33 -4.59 4.57
CA THR A 510 30.15 -4.08 5.29
C THR A 510 30.55 -3.08 6.38
N ARG A 511 31.58 -3.36 7.17
CA ARG A 511 32.09 -2.43 8.21
C ARG A 511 32.63 -1.14 7.58
N ARG A 512 33.30 -1.21 6.43
CA ARG A 512 33.75 -0.01 5.68
C ARG A 512 32.57 0.84 5.22
N GLN A 513 31.53 0.20 4.66
CA GLN A 513 30.32 0.90 4.24
C GLN A 513 29.56 1.52 5.42
N ILE A 514 29.49 0.84 6.57
CA ILE A 514 28.94 1.42 7.81
C ILE A 514 29.68 2.72 8.16
N VAL A 515 31.01 2.73 8.17
CA VAL A 515 31.79 3.95 8.46
C VAL A 515 31.53 5.05 7.43
N LEU A 516 31.53 4.71 6.14
CA LEU A 516 31.29 5.69 5.07
C LEU A 516 29.92 6.36 5.19
N TYR A 517 28.85 5.57 5.35
CA TYR A 517 27.51 6.12 5.52
C TYR A 517 27.34 6.87 6.84
N SER A 518 28.02 6.47 7.92
CA SER A 518 28.05 7.25 9.17
C SER A 518 28.67 8.63 8.96
N LEU A 519 29.75 8.74 8.17
CA LEU A 519 30.37 10.03 7.85
C LEU A 519 29.43 10.90 7.02
N LEU A 520 28.78 10.33 5.99
CA LEU A 520 27.80 11.03 5.16
C LEU A 520 26.59 11.51 5.96
N LEU A 521 26.07 10.66 6.85
CA LEU A 521 24.99 11.00 7.77
C LEU A 521 25.38 12.18 8.65
N VAL A 522 26.51 12.08 9.36
CA VAL A 522 26.93 13.13 10.30
C VAL A 522 27.22 14.44 9.58
N ALA A 523 27.89 14.40 8.43
CA ALA A 523 28.10 15.58 7.59
C ALA A 523 26.76 16.23 7.21
N SER A 524 25.79 15.44 6.74
CA SER A 524 24.47 15.94 6.36
C SER A 524 23.72 16.58 7.52
N THR A 525 23.84 16.03 8.74
CA THR A 525 23.22 16.61 9.94
C THR A 525 23.92 17.90 10.37
N LEU A 526 25.25 17.93 10.38
CA LEU A 526 26.02 19.11 10.79
C LEU A 526 25.82 20.29 9.85
N LEU A 527 25.60 20.05 8.56
CA LEU A 527 25.37 21.11 7.56
C LEU A 527 24.17 21.99 7.87
N LEU A 528 23.17 21.54 8.65
CA LEU A 528 22.00 22.36 8.96
C LEU A 528 22.32 23.58 9.83
N TYR A 529 23.36 23.51 10.66
CA TYR A 529 23.77 24.62 11.52
C TYR A 529 24.45 25.79 10.76
N PRO A 530 25.55 25.58 10.02
CA PRO A 530 26.23 26.67 9.29
C PRO A 530 25.38 27.26 8.16
N LEU A 531 24.37 26.53 7.67
CA LEU A 531 23.39 27.03 6.70
C LEU A 531 22.27 27.87 7.35
N GLY A 532 22.28 28.04 8.67
CA GLY A 532 21.25 28.80 9.39
C GLY A 532 19.87 28.12 9.42
N ALA A 533 19.79 26.83 9.08
CA ALA A 533 18.53 26.08 9.10
C ALA A 533 18.15 25.61 10.51
N MET A 534 19.13 25.51 11.41
CA MET A 534 18.97 25.16 12.81
C MET A 534 19.95 25.98 13.67
N GLY A 535 19.61 26.22 14.93
CA GLY A 535 20.36 26.95 15.92
C GLY A 535 21.43 26.14 16.66
N TRP A 536 22.03 26.77 17.67
CA TRP A 536 23.21 26.24 18.38
C TRP A 536 22.90 24.99 19.19
N LEU A 537 21.68 24.85 19.74
CA LEU A 537 21.29 23.69 20.55
C LEU A 537 21.28 22.44 19.67
N TYR A 538 20.72 22.55 18.46
CA TYR A 538 20.83 21.51 17.45
C TYR A 538 22.28 21.26 17.05
N GLY A 539 23.05 22.30 16.72
CA GLY A 539 24.44 22.18 16.28
C GLY A 539 25.33 21.42 17.27
N ALA A 540 25.23 21.77 18.56
CA ALA A 540 25.95 21.10 19.64
C ALA A 540 25.50 19.63 19.80
N SER A 541 24.18 19.38 19.75
CA SER A 541 23.63 18.03 19.83
C SER A 541 24.07 17.16 18.66
N ALA A 542 24.01 17.67 17.43
CA ALA A 542 24.43 16.98 16.21
C ALA A 542 25.92 16.62 16.23
N LEU A 543 26.77 17.52 16.77
CA LEU A 543 28.20 17.27 16.93
C LEU A 543 28.49 16.15 17.93
N VAL A 544 27.90 16.20 19.12
CA VAL A 544 28.11 15.20 20.17
C VAL A 544 27.56 13.83 19.75
N LEU A 545 26.30 13.80 19.28
CA LEU A 545 25.65 12.58 18.84
C LEU A 545 26.36 11.98 17.62
N GLY A 546 26.72 12.81 16.64
CA GLY A 546 27.40 12.37 15.42
C GLY A 546 28.82 11.86 15.69
N GLY A 547 29.58 12.56 16.54
CA GLY A 547 30.91 12.15 16.96
C GLY A 547 30.91 10.77 17.63
N LEU A 548 29.97 10.53 18.54
CA LEU A 548 29.80 9.23 19.18
C LEU A 548 29.35 8.14 18.18
N PHE A 549 28.49 8.47 17.22
CA PHE A 549 28.08 7.54 16.16
C PHE A 549 29.29 7.07 15.32
N ILE A 550 30.14 8.01 14.89
CA ILE A 550 31.36 7.71 14.14
C ILE A 550 32.33 6.89 15.00
N ALA A 551 32.52 7.26 16.26
CA ALA A 551 33.39 6.52 17.18
C ALA A 551 32.95 5.05 17.33
N LEU A 552 31.64 4.79 17.48
CA LEU A 552 31.10 3.43 17.55
C LEU A 552 31.20 2.68 16.21
N ALA A 553 31.05 3.37 15.08
CA ALA A 553 31.26 2.77 13.75
C ALA A 553 32.73 2.36 13.53
N LEU A 554 33.67 3.21 13.96
CA LEU A 554 35.11 2.89 13.94
C LEU A 554 35.47 1.78 14.93
N GLN A 555 34.86 1.77 16.13
CA GLN A 555 35.00 0.70 17.11
C GLN A 555 34.55 -0.64 16.54
N LEU A 556 33.37 -0.69 15.89
CA LEU A 556 32.88 -1.88 15.20
C LEU A 556 33.85 -2.37 14.11
N ARG A 557 34.46 -1.44 13.37
CA ARG A 557 35.48 -1.77 12.36
C ARG A 557 36.74 -2.39 12.97
N ARG A 558 37.17 -1.91 14.15
CA ARG A 558 38.37 -2.38 14.86
C ARG A 558 38.14 -3.70 15.61
N GLU A 559 37.12 -3.75 16.47
CA GLU A 559 36.86 -4.88 17.38
C GLU A 559 36.28 -6.10 16.67
N ARG A 560 35.47 -5.90 15.62
CA ARG A 560 34.84 -6.97 14.83
C ARG A 560 33.98 -7.96 15.63
N THR A 561 33.49 -7.57 16.82
CA THR A 561 32.68 -8.44 17.69
C THR A 561 31.17 -8.26 17.48
N ALA A 562 30.38 -9.29 17.78
CA ALA A 562 28.91 -9.21 17.85
C ALA A 562 28.43 -8.11 18.82
N ARG A 563 29.15 -7.92 19.94
CA ARG A 563 28.84 -6.90 20.96
C ARG A 563 28.95 -5.49 20.39
N SER A 564 30.02 -5.20 19.64
CA SER A 564 30.21 -3.90 18.98
C SER A 564 29.11 -3.62 17.94
N ALA A 565 28.67 -4.65 17.21
CA ALA A 565 27.60 -4.52 16.21
C ALA A 565 26.25 -4.20 16.86
N ILE A 566 25.88 -4.91 17.93
CA ILE A 566 24.66 -4.62 18.69
C ILE A 566 24.71 -3.27 19.39
N ARG A 567 25.89 -2.85 19.88
CA ARG A 567 26.08 -1.53 20.50
C ARG A 567 25.80 -0.41 19.51
N LEU A 568 26.38 -0.48 18.30
CA LEU A 568 26.11 0.51 17.24
C LEU A 568 24.63 0.49 16.82
N PHE A 569 24.05 -0.70 16.64
CA PHE A 569 22.62 -0.84 16.34
C PHE A 569 21.74 -0.18 17.40
N GLY A 570 21.98 -0.45 18.68
CA GLY A 570 21.27 0.17 19.80
C GLY A 570 21.43 1.69 19.83
N TYR A 571 22.67 2.16 19.75
CA TYR A 571 22.98 3.59 19.73
C TYR A 571 22.34 4.31 18.54
N SER A 572 22.31 3.69 17.36
CA SER A 572 21.74 4.32 16.18
C SER A 572 20.25 4.65 16.32
N MET A 573 19.46 3.86 17.07
CA MET A 573 18.07 4.20 17.39
C MET A 573 17.98 5.41 18.31
N ALA A 574 18.83 5.44 19.36
CA ALA A 574 18.89 6.57 20.28
C ALA A 574 19.37 7.85 19.59
N TYR A 575 20.40 7.75 18.75
CA TYR A 575 20.91 8.85 17.92
C TYR A 575 19.78 9.50 17.13
N LEU A 576 18.98 8.72 16.39
CA LEU A 576 17.94 9.29 15.55
C LEU A 576 16.84 9.96 16.39
N ALA A 577 16.40 9.31 17.48
CA ALA A 577 15.39 9.87 18.36
C ALA A 577 15.86 11.18 19.03
N LEU A 578 17.09 11.20 19.56
CA LEU A 578 17.67 12.36 20.24
C LEU A 578 17.97 13.50 19.26
N LEU A 579 18.41 13.19 18.03
CA LEU A 579 18.66 14.19 17.01
C LEU A 579 17.36 14.92 16.61
N PHE A 580 16.28 14.17 16.35
CA PHE A 580 14.98 14.77 16.05
C PHE A 580 14.40 15.52 17.25
N ALA A 581 14.59 15.03 18.48
CA ALA A 581 14.21 15.76 19.68
C ALA A 581 14.97 17.10 19.82
N ALA A 582 16.27 17.11 19.51
CA ALA A 582 17.08 18.33 19.51
C ALA A 582 16.61 19.32 18.44
N MET A 583 16.26 18.86 17.23
CA MET A 583 15.67 19.73 16.19
C MET A 583 14.36 20.37 16.66
N VAL A 584 13.47 19.59 17.28
CA VAL A 584 12.20 20.10 17.82
C VAL A 584 12.46 21.12 18.92
N ALA A 585 13.32 20.80 19.90
CA ALA A 585 13.62 21.69 21.00
C ALA A 585 14.23 23.01 20.52
N ASP A 586 15.22 22.94 19.64
CA ASP A 586 15.86 24.10 19.03
C ASP A 586 14.86 24.96 18.26
N ARG A 587 13.93 24.34 17.53
CA ARG A 587 12.90 25.08 16.79
C ARG A 587 11.80 25.69 17.66
N LEU A 588 11.52 25.13 18.83
CA LEU A 588 10.58 25.69 19.80
C LEU A 588 11.19 26.83 20.64
N LEU A 589 12.52 26.89 20.73
CA LEU A 589 13.26 27.92 21.46
C LEU A 589 13.65 29.13 20.58
N ALA A 590 13.58 28.98 19.25
CA ALA A 590 13.87 30.00 18.25
C ALA A 590 12.59 30.60 17.67
#